data_AF-M3E518-F1
#
_entry.id   AF-M3E518-F1
#
_cell.length_a   1.000
_cell.length_b   1.000
_cell.length_c   1.000
_cell.angle_alpha   90.00
_cell.angle_beta   90.00
_cell.angle_gamma   90.00
#
_symmetry.space_group_name_H-M   'P 1'
#
loop_
_entity.id
_entity.type
_entity.pdbx_description
1 polymer ?
#
loop_
_entity_poly.entity_id
_entity_poly.type
_entity_poly.pdbx_seq_one_letter_code
_entity_poly.pdbx_strand_id
1 'polypeptide(L)'
;MAFRILFFSIFLYSFSVSLYADLKEGKKAYARKDFSKAMDEFQKFNDANPTSGEAWMYMGYIYEYRRDYPKSIQSFKKAVSLSLPKKI
;
A
#
# COMPACT_ATOMS: atom_id res chain seq x y z
N MET A 1 -11.11 -14.46 -31.78
CA MET A 1 -9.71 -14.30 -31.33
C MET A 1 -9.43 -12.95 -30.65
N ALA A 2 -10.04 -11.83 -31.07
CA ALA A 2 -9.81 -10.49 -30.49
C ALA A 2 -10.15 -10.34 -28.99
N PHE A 3 -11.18 -11.02 -28.47
CA PHE A 3 -11.59 -10.92 -27.05
C PHE A 3 -10.53 -11.44 -26.07
N ARG A 4 -9.77 -12.48 -26.45
CA ARG A 4 -8.67 -13.01 -25.64
C ARG A 4 -7.46 -12.08 -25.61
N ILE A 5 -7.20 -11.36 -26.71
CA ILE A 5 -6.11 -10.38 -26.80
C ILE A 5 -6.44 -9.15 -25.95
N LEU A 6 -7.69 -8.66 -26.00
CA LEU A 6 -8.15 -7.56 -25.14
C LEU A 6 -8.12 -7.96 -23.65
N PHE A 7 -8.63 -9.13 -23.29
CA PHE A 7 -8.58 -9.61 -21.91
C PHE A 7 -7.14 -9.83 -21.41
N PHE A 8 -6.26 -10.38 -22.24
CA PHE A 8 -4.84 -10.55 -21.92
C PHE A 8 -4.11 -9.20 -21.82
N SER A 9 -4.44 -8.22 -22.65
CA SER A 9 -3.86 -6.87 -22.58
C SER A 9 -4.31 -6.09 -21.35
N ILE A 10 -5.58 -6.23 -20.94
CA ILE A 10 -6.11 -5.64 -19.69
C ILE A 10 -5.48 -6.35 -18.50
N PHE A 11 -5.39 -7.68 -18.52
CA PHE A 11 -4.72 -8.45 -17.48
C PHE A 11 -3.23 -8.08 -17.35
N LEU A 12 -2.51 -7.95 -18.46
CA LEU A 12 -1.10 -7.51 -18.47
C LEU A 12 -0.95 -6.06 -18.02
N TYR A 13 -1.90 -5.18 -18.33
CA TYR A 13 -1.88 -3.78 -17.90
C TYR A 13 -2.21 -3.64 -16.42
N SER A 14 -3.19 -4.38 -15.91
CA SER A 14 -3.50 -4.44 -14.47
C SER A 14 -2.38 -5.12 -13.69
N PHE A 15 -1.77 -6.16 -14.27
CA PHE A 15 -0.60 -6.84 -13.70
C PHE A 15 0.64 -5.93 -13.71
N SER A 16 0.86 -5.14 -14.77
CA SER A 16 1.97 -4.19 -14.83
C SER A 16 1.76 -2.99 -13.91
N VAL A 17 0.55 -2.43 -13.81
CA VAL A 17 0.23 -1.38 -12.82
C VAL A 17 0.45 -1.90 -11.39
N SER A 18 0.04 -3.14 -11.11
CA SER A 18 0.31 -3.79 -9.83
C SER A 18 1.82 -3.97 -9.58
N LEU A 19 2.60 -4.30 -10.62
CA LEU A 19 4.05 -4.44 -10.55
C LEU A 19 4.80 -3.10 -10.34
N TYR A 20 4.21 -1.96 -10.72
CA TYR A 20 4.88 -0.65 -10.73
C TYR A 20 4.45 0.32 -9.63
N ALA A 21 3.46 -0.02 -8.79
CA ALA A 21 3.16 0.77 -7.61
C ALA A 21 4.30 0.60 -6.60
N ASP A 22 5.30 1.48 -6.65
CA ASP A 22 6.44 1.54 -5.71
C ASP A 22 6.17 2.56 -4.59
N LEU A 23 6.59 2.26 -3.36
CA LEU A 23 6.46 3.11 -2.18
C LEU A 23 7.34 4.37 -2.21
N LYS A 24 8.17 4.53 -3.24
CA LYS A 24 9.16 5.61 -3.35
C LYS A 24 8.59 7.01 -3.06
N GLU A 25 7.49 7.40 -3.69
CA GLU A 25 6.92 8.74 -3.48
C GLU A 25 6.29 8.91 -2.09
N GLY A 26 5.64 7.86 -1.58
CA GLY A 26 5.13 7.84 -0.21
C GLY A 26 6.24 7.98 0.83
N LYS A 27 7.33 7.22 0.70
CA LYS A 27 8.54 7.31 1.57
C LYS A 27 9.19 8.69 1.47
N LYS A 28 9.28 9.27 0.27
CA LYS A 28 9.82 10.62 0.06
C LYS A 28 8.96 11.70 0.69
N ALA A 29 7.63 11.59 0.59
CA ALA A 29 6.69 12.48 1.28
C ALA A 29 6.79 12.34 2.80
N TYR A 30 6.87 11.10 3.31
CA TYR A 30 7.07 10.81 4.73
C TYR A 30 8.37 11.42 5.27
N ALA A 31 9.48 11.27 4.55
CA ALA A 31 10.77 11.85 4.92
C ALA A 31 10.73 13.39 5.00
N ARG A 32 9.89 14.03 4.17
CA ARG A 32 9.62 15.47 4.20
C ARG A 32 8.58 15.88 5.24
N LYS A 33 8.03 14.93 6.01
CA LYS A 33 6.91 15.11 6.95
C LYS A 33 5.63 15.63 6.29
N ASP A 34 5.52 15.52 4.98
CA ASP A 34 4.27 15.76 4.25
C ASP A 34 3.37 14.54 4.42
N PHE A 35 2.79 14.44 5.61
CA PHE A 35 2.02 13.27 6.01
C PHE A 35 0.70 13.14 5.26
N SER A 36 0.13 14.24 4.74
CA SER A 36 -1.07 14.15 3.92
C SER A 36 -0.74 13.42 2.62
N LYS A 37 0.27 13.90 1.89
CA LYS A 37 0.70 13.27 0.65
C LYS A 37 1.21 11.85 0.87
N ALA A 38 1.94 11.61 1.96
CA ALA A 38 2.42 10.27 2.28
C ALA A 38 1.26 9.29 2.46
N MET A 39 0.21 9.68 3.20
CA MET A 39 -0.99 8.85 3.40
C MET A 39 -1.69 8.55 2.07
N ASP A 40 -1.81 9.53 1.16
CA ASP A 40 -2.43 9.33 -0.15
C ASP A 40 -1.63 8.34 -1.01
N GLU A 41 -0.31 8.47 -1.06
CA GLU A 41 0.56 7.56 -1.81
C GLU A 41 0.58 6.14 -1.21
N PHE A 42 0.56 6.03 0.12
CA PHE A 42 0.44 4.72 0.78
C PHE A 42 -0.92 4.06 0.55
N GLN A 43 -2.00 4.84 0.48
CA GLN A 43 -3.32 4.31 0.13
C GLN A 43 -3.34 3.77 -1.31
N LYS A 44 -2.82 4.53 -2.28
CA LYS A 44 -2.68 4.06 -3.67
C LYS A 44 -1.87 2.77 -3.76
N PHE A 45 -0.77 2.69 -3.01
CA PHE A 45 0.04 1.47 -2.96
C PHE A 45 -0.75 0.29 -2.39
N ASN A 46 -1.51 0.49 -1.30
CA ASN A 46 -2.36 -0.55 -0.72
C ASN A 46 -3.44 -1.03 -1.69
N ASP A 47 -4.02 -0.13 -2.47
CA ASP A 47 -5.04 -0.47 -3.47
C ASP A 47 -4.46 -1.33 -4.61
N ALA A 48 -3.20 -1.07 -4.99
CA ALA A 48 -2.48 -1.85 -6.01
C ALA A 48 -1.85 -3.14 -5.46
N ASN A 49 -1.51 -3.18 -4.17
CA ASN A 49 -0.81 -4.28 -3.49
C ASN A 49 -1.55 -4.70 -2.21
N PRO A 50 -2.76 -5.29 -2.31
CA PRO A 50 -3.61 -5.56 -1.15
C PRO A 50 -3.04 -6.62 -0.18
N THR A 51 -2.00 -7.34 -0.59
CA THR A 51 -1.31 -8.36 0.19
C THR A 51 -0.05 -7.85 0.87
N SER A 52 0.40 -6.61 0.59
CA SER A 52 1.60 -6.04 1.20
C SER A 52 1.27 -5.29 2.49
N GLY A 53 2.01 -5.57 3.55
CA GLY A 53 1.91 -4.86 4.83
C GLY A 53 2.72 -3.56 4.90
N GLU A 54 3.57 -3.26 3.91
CA GLU A 54 4.61 -2.24 4.06
C GLU A 54 4.04 -0.81 4.13
N ALA A 55 3.09 -0.44 3.27
CA ALA A 55 2.42 0.86 3.34
C ALA A 55 1.67 1.05 4.67
N TRP A 56 0.99 0.01 5.15
CA TRP A 56 0.31 0.03 6.45
C TRP A 56 1.27 0.31 7.61
N MET A 57 2.51 -0.19 7.55
CA MET A 57 3.54 0.12 8.55
C MET A 57 3.86 1.62 8.56
N TYR A 58 4.09 2.23 7.39
CA TYR A 58 4.36 3.67 7.32
C TYR A 58 3.17 4.53 7.78
N MET A 59 1.94 4.14 7.43
CA MET A 59 0.73 4.80 7.95
C MET A 59 0.66 4.70 9.48
N GLY A 60 1.06 3.56 10.06
CA GLY A 60 1.19 3.36 11.50
C GLY A 60 2.15 4.36 12.16
N TYR A 61 3.34 4.55 11.58
CA TYR A 61 4.30 5.57 12.05
C TYR A 61 3.76 7.00 11.94
N ILE A 62 3.02 7.32 10.88
CA ILE A 62 2.38 8.64 10.73
C ILE A 62 1.36 8.87 11.84
N TYR A 63 0.50 7.89 12.12
CA TYR A 63 -0.49 8.00 13.19
C TYR A 63 0.16 8.08 14.57
N GLU A 64 1.25 7.34 14.80
CA GLU A 64 2.04 7.42 16.03
C GLU A 64 2.64 8.82 16.22
N TYR A 65 3.23 9.39 15.17
CA TYR A 65 3.75 10.76 15.18
C TYR A 65 2.66 11.79 15.53
N ARG A 66 1.44 11.57 15.02
CA ARG A 66 0.25 12.39 15.33
C ARG A 66 -0.37 12.09 16.71
N ARG A 67 0.17 11.12 17.46
CA ARG A 67 -0.36 10.62 18.73
C ARG A 67 -1.77 10.00 18.62
N ASP A 68 -2.19 9.64 17.41
CA ASP A 68 -3.41 8.84 17.18
C ASP A 68 -3.07 7.35 17.34
N TYR A 69 -2.76 6.97 18.58
CA TYR A 69 -2.37 5.61 18.92
C TYR A 69 -3.41 4.54 18.53
N PRO A 70 -4.73 4.78 18.67
CA PRO A 70 -5.73 3.81 18.22
C PRO A 70 -5.58 3.46 16.74
N LYS A 71 -5.41 4.46 15.86
CA LYS A 71 -5.22 4.19 14.42
C LYS A 71 -3.85 3.62 14.12
N SER A 72 -2.80 4.08 14.81
CA SER A 72 -1.45 3.52 14.67
C SER A 72 -1.42 2.02 14.94
N ILE A 73 -2.03 1.58 16.05
CA ILE A 73 -2.15 0.17 16.41
C ILE A 73 -2.93 -0.61 15.34
N GLN A 74 -4.03 -0.06 14.82
CA GLN A 74 -4.79 -0.72 13.75
C GLN A 74 -3.96 -0.88 12.47
N SER A 75 -3.21 0.16 12.07
CA SER A 75 -2.34 0.11 10.90
C SER A 75 -1.22 -0.91 11.07
N PHE A 76 -0.55 -0.96 12.22
CA PHE A 76 0.49 -1.98 12.47
C PHE A 76 -0.08 -3.40 12.52
N LYS A 77 -1.25 -3.61 13.15
CA LYS A 77 -1.93 -4.92 13.12
C LYS A 77 -2.23 -5.37 11.70
N LYS A 78 -2.67 -4.45 10.84
CA LYS A 78 -2.92 -4.73 9.43
C LYS A 78 -1.62 -5.09 8.70
N ALA A 79 -0.55 -4.32 8.93
CA ALA A 79 0.77 -4.59 8.36
C ALA A 79 1.27 -6.02 8.69
N VAL A 80 1.20 -6.40 9.97
CA VAL A 80 1.59 -7.73 10.45
C VAL A 80 0.69 -8.82 9.85
N SER A 81 -0.64 -8.60 9.82
CA SER A 81 -1.58 -9.55 9.24
C SER A 81 -1.36 -9.82 7.75
N LEU A 82 -0.80 -8.86 7.01
CA LEU A 82 -0.52 -8.99 5.58
C LEU A 82 0.89 -9.57 5.33
N SER A 83 1.83 -9.37 6.27
CA SER A 83 3.17 -9.95 6.19
C SER A 83 3.23 -11.41 6.65
N LEU A 84 2.30 -11.87 7.49
CA LEU A 84 2.28 -13.25 7.97
C LEU A 84 1.46 -14.15 7.05
N PRO A 85 1.90 -15.40 6.80
CA PRO A 85 1.05 -16.39 6.15
C PRO A 85 -0.17 -16.64 7.03
N LYS A 86 -1.37 -16.56 6.44
CA LYS A 86 -2.60 -16.92 7.15
C LYS A 86 -2.48 -18.39 7.57
N LYS A 87 -2.49 -18.66 8.87
CA LYS A 87 -2.68 -20.03 9.38
C LYS A 87 -4.10 -20.45 8.98
N ILE A 88 -4.20 -21.37 8.03
CA ILE A 88 -5.44 -22.02 7.58
C ILE A 88 -5.77 -23.13 8.57
#